data_AF-A0A175XYK8-F1
#
_entry.id   AF-A0A175XYK8-F1
#
_cell.length_a   1.000
_cell.length_b   1.000
_cell.length_c   1.000
_cell.angle_alpha   90.00
_cell.angle_beta   90.00
_cell.angle_gamma   90.00
#
_symmetry.space_group_name_H-M   'P 1'
#
loop_
_entity.id
_entity.type
_entity.pdbx_description
1 polymer ?
#
loop_
_entity_poly.entity_id
_entity_poly.type
_entity_poly.pdbx_seq_one_letter_code
_entity_poly.pdbx_strand_id
1 'polypeptide(L)'
;MARDTPRRARHARPEVRNPVLALPAAARLANLPPAARDELRALLLDLRRDAQVRAEECWRRHKAPMATYWKVVSVYAGHIARVLR
;
A
#
# COMPACT_ATOMS: atom_id res chain seq x y z
N MET A 1 31.58 -18.02 13.81
CA MET A 1 31.34 -16.98 12.77
C MET A 1 29.85 -16.64 12.74
N ALA A 2 29.43 -15.60 13.49
CA ALA A 2 28.06 -15.08 13.41
C ALA A 2 28.08 -13.82 12.53
N ARG A 3 27.74 -13.96 11.25
CA ARG A 3 27.54 -12.82 10.33
C ARG A 3 26.13 -12.90 9.78
N ASP A 4 25.27 -11.94 10.16
CA ASP A 4 24.20 -11.28 9.35
C ASP A 4 23.01 -10.74 10.19
N THR A 5 23.27 -9.97 11.27
CA THR A 5 22.20 -9.44 12.15
C THR A 5 21.67 -8.01 11.82
N PRO A 6 22.32 -7.10 11.08
CA PRO A 6 21.75 -5.76 10.85
C PRO A 6 20.72 -5.70 9.71
N ARG A 7 20.83 -6.56 8.68
CA ARG A 7 19.95 -6.53 7.49
C ARG A 7 18.52 -7.00 7.76
N ARG A 8 18.36 -8.04 8.59
CA ARG A 8 17.04 -8.55 9.01
C ARG A 8 16.23 -7.54 9.82
N ALA A 9 16.89 -6.70 10.63
CA ALA A 9 16.24 -5.68 11.45
C ALA A 9 15.62 -4.52 10.63
N ARG A 10 16.17 -4.23 9.44
CA ARG A 10 15.66 -3.16 8.56
C ARG A 10 14.33 -3.53 7.90
N HIS A 11 14.18 -4.76 7.39
CA HIS A 11 12.96 -5.23 6.71
C HIS A 11 11.73 -5.35 7.63
N ALA A 12 11.95 -5.36 8.95
CA ALA A 12 10.87 -5.41 9.94
C ALA A 12 10.23 -4.05 10.23
N ARG A 13 10.89 -2.94 9.88
CA ARG A 13 10.39 -1.58 10.18
C ARG A 13 9.09 -1.29 9.41
N PRO A 14 8.06 -0.71 10.05
CA PRO A 14 6.80 -0.36 9.40
C PRO A 14 6.98 0.53 8.17
N GLU A 15 7.88 1.53 8.21
CA GLU A 15 8.12 2.40 7.05
C GLU A 15 8.76 1.67 5.86
N VAL A 16 9.56 0.62 6.12
CA VAL A 16 10.16 -0.20 5.05
C VAL A 16 9.11 -1.09 4.39
N ARG A 17 8.09 -1.51 5.15
CA ARG A 17 6.95 -2.28 4.64
C ARG A 17 5.88 -1.41 4.00
N ASN A 18 5.76 -0.17 4.46
CA ASN A 18 4.84 0.84 3.93
C ASN A 18 5.58 2.18 3.77
N PRO A 19 6.14 2.46 2.58
CA PRO A 19 6.88 3.70 2.33
C PRO A 19 6.04 4.97 2.46
N VAL A 20 4.70 4.87 2.43
CA VAL A 20 3.81 6.02 2.62
C VAL A 20 3.95 6.61 4.03
N LEU A 21 4.25 5.78 5.04
CA LEU A 21 4.46 6.24 6.42
C LEU A 21 5.66 7.20 6.57
N ALA A 22 6.63 7.15 5.64
CA ALA A 22 7.79 8.04 5.66
C ALA A 22 7.48 9.43 5.05
N LEU A 23 6.32 9.63 4.41
CA LEU A 23 5.97 10.90 3.80
C LEU A 23 5.46 11.88 4.87
N PRO A 24 5.99 13.12 4.94
CA PRO A 24 5.47 14.13 5.87
C PRO A 24 3.96 14.40 5.70
N ALA A 25 3.47 14.31 4.46
CA ALA A 25 2.06 14.49 4.15
C ALA A 25 1.15 13.39 4.74
N ALA A 26 1.69 12.19 5.00
CA ALA A 26 0.95 11.08 5.59
C ALA A 26 0.53 11.38 7.04
N ALA A 27 1.39 12.09 7.80
CA ALA A 27 1.06 12.54 9.15
C ALA A 27 -0.19 13.43 9.21
N ARG A 28 -0.46 14.20 8.14
CA ARG A 28 -1.64 15.07 8.07
C ARG A 28 -2.95 14.28 7.99
N LEU A 29 -2.91 13.03 7.52
CA LEU A 29 -4.12 12.19 7.44
C LEU A 29 -4.67 11.85 8.83
N ALA A 30 -3.82 11.86 9.86
CA ALA A 30 -4.25 11.69 11.25
C ALA A 30 -5.14 12.84 11.74
N ASN A 31 -4.99 14.04 11.16
CA ASN A 31 -5.76 15.23 11.53
C ASN A 31 -7.16 15.27 10.89
N LEU A 32 -7.48 14.36 9.98
CA LEU A 32 -8.82 14.27 9.39
C LEU A 32 -9.83 13.85 10.46
N PRO A 33 -11.08 14.34 10.41
CA PRO A 33 -12.17 13.84 11.25
C PRO A 33 -12.31 12.32 11.14
N PRO A 34 -12.64 11.60 12.22
CA PRO A 34 -12.74 10.13 12.20
C PRO A 34 -13.61 9.59 11.05
N ALA A 35 -14.81 10.15 10.85
CA ALA A 35 -15.69 9.76 9.76
C ALA A 35 -15.06 9.93 8.37
N ALA A 36 -14.29 11.01 8.14
CA ALA A 36 -13.61 11.23 6.87
C ALA A 36 -12.47 10.21 6.64
N ARG A 37 -11.78 9.80 7.71
CA ARG A 37 -10.77 8.73 7.62
C ARG A 37 -11.41 7.39 7.27
N ASP A 38 -12.54 7.09 7.89
CA ASP A 38 -13.27 5.83 7.68
C ASP A 38 -13.80 5.72 6.24
N GLU A 39 -14.45 6.78 5.73
CA GLU A 39 -14.94 6.83 4.36
C GLU A 39 -13.80 6.72 3.33
N LEU A 40 -12.73 7.51 3.51
CA LEU A 40 -11.57 7.44 2.62
C LEU A 40 -10.89 6.06 2.68
N ARG A 41 -10.81 5.47 3.87
CA ARG A 41 -10.25 4.12 4.05
C ARG A 41 -11.10 3.09 3.31
N ALA A 42 -12.42 3.15 3.43
CA ALA A 42 -13.33 2.23 2.73
C ALA A 42 -13.12 2.31 1.21
N LEU A 43 -13.13 3.52 0.66
CA LEU A 43 -12.86 3.76 -0.77
C LEU A 43 -11.52 3.19 -1.23
N LEU A 44 -10.44 3.40 -0.45
CA LEU A 44 -9.11 2.89 -0.80
C LEU A 44 -9.03 1.35 -0.73
N LEU A 45 -9.77 0.72 0.17
CA LEU A 45 -9.87 -0.74 0.23
C LEU A 45 -10.64 -1.31 -0.97
N ASP A 46 -11.68 -0.63 -1.43
CA ASP A 46 -12.41 -1.00 -2.64
C ASP A 46 -11.55 -0.80 -3.90
N LEU A 47 -10.85 0.32 -4.02
CA LEU A 47 -9.88 0.54 -5.09
C LEU A 47 -8.79 -0.54 -5.11
N ARG A 48 -8.30 -0.96 -3.93
CA ARG A 48 -7.35 -2.06 -3.84
C ARG A 48 -7.92 -3.35 -4.41
N ARG A 49 -9.17 -3.71 -4.08
CA ARG A 49 -9.83 -4.92 -4.57
C ARG A 49 -10.02 -4.87 -6.09
N ASP A 50 -10.56 -3.78 -6.62
CA ASP A 50 -10.75 -3.59 -8.05
C ASP A 50 -9.42 -3.67 -8.82
N ALA A 51 -8.39 -2.97 -8.34
CA ALA A 51 -7.07 -3.01 -8.95
C ALA A 51 -6.44 -4.43 -8.94
N GLN A 52 -6.70 -5.25 -7.93
CA GLN A 52 -6.25 -6.65 -7.91
C GLN A 52 -6.94 -7.48 -9.00
N VAL A 53 -8.25 -7.32 -9.19
CA VAL A 53 -9.02 -8.00 -10.24
C VAL A 53 -8.50 -7.59 -11.62
N ARG A 54 -8.28 -6.30 -11.86
CA ARG A 54 -7.74 -5.78 -13.13
C ARG A 54 -6.32 -6.26 -13.42
N ALA A 55 -5.47 -6.33 -12.40
CA ALA A 55 -4.12 -6.88 -12.55
C ALA A 55 -4.19 -8.34 -13.02
N GLU A 56 -5.04 -9.15 -12.37
CA GLU A 56 -5.24 -10.55 -12.73
C GLU A 56 -5.79 -10.73 -14.15
N GLU A 57 -6.75 -9.90 -14.56
CA GLU A 57 -7.24 -9.91 -15.93
C GLU A 57 -6.12 -9.56 -16.94
N CYS A 58 -5.29 -8.57 -16.63
CA CYS A 58 -4.16 -8.19 -17.48
C CYS A 58 -3.13 -9.33 -17.58
N TRP A 59 -2.86 -10.06 -16.49
CA TRP A 59 -2.01 -11.25 -16.53
C TRP A 59 -2.57 -12.32 -17.46
N ARG A 60 -3.85 -12.68 -17.31
CA ARG A 60 -4.52 -13.66 -18.18
C ARG A 60 -4.52 -13.26 -19.65
N ARG A 61 -4.51 -11.96 -19.94
CA ARG A 61 -4.48 -11.39 -21.30
C ARG A 61 -3.06 -11.11 -21.81
N HIS A 62 -2.03 -11.56 -21.11
CA HIS A 62 -0.62 -11.35 -21.47
C HIS A 62 -0.21 -9.87 -21.56
N LYS A 63 -0.85 -8.99 -20.78
CA LYS A 63 -0.57 -7.54 -20.71
C LYS A 63 0.29 -7.20 -19.49
N ALA A 64 1.51 -7.72 -19.45
CA ALA A 64 2.40 -7.63 -18.28
C ALA A 64 2.64 -6.20 -17.73
N PRO A 65 2.89 -5.16 -18.56
CA PRO A 65 3.06 -3.80 -18.05
C PRO A 65 1.81 -3.27 -17.33
N MET A 66 0.63 -3.52 -17.89
CA MET A 66 -0.63 -3.10 -17.26
C MET A 66 -0.97 -3.91 -16.02
N ALA A 67 -0.65 -5.19 -16.01
CA ALA A 67 -0.82 -6.00 -14.82
C ALA A 67 0.06 -5.50 -13.67
N THR A 68 1.29 -5.08 -13.97
CA THR A 68 2.21 -4.46 -13.00
C THR A 68 1.68 -3.11 -12.51
N TYR A 69 1.21 -2.26 -13.42
CA TYR A 69 0.60 -0.97 -13.07
C TYR A 69 -0.56 -1.16 -12.07
N TRP A 70 -1.53 -2.02 -12.40
CA TRP A 70 -2.66 -2.29 -11.52
C TRP A 70 -2.23 -2.92 -10.19
N LYS A 71 -1.19 -3.76 -10.20
CA LYS A 71 -0.63 -4.32 -8.96
C LYS A 71 -0.08 -3.22 -8.05
N VAL A 72 0.68 -2.28 -8.60
CA VAL A 72 1.22 -1.12 -7.87
C VAL A 72 0.10 -0.27 -7.29
N VAL A 73 -0.94 0.03 -8.08
CA VAL A 73 -2.14 0.74 -7.60
C VAL A 73 -2.74 0.04 -6.38
N SER A 74 -2.93 -1.29 -6.45
CA SER A 74 -3.48 -2.04 -5.30
C SER A 74 -2.61 -1.97 -4.04
N VAL A 75 -1.28 -1.97 -4.22
CA VAL A 75 -0.32 -1.90 -3.12
C VAL A 75 -0.38 -0.53 -2.45
N TYR A 76 -0.31 0.55 -3.24
CA TYR A 76 -0.34 1.91 -2.69
C TYR A 76 -1.69 2.27 -2.09
N ALA A 77 -2.80 1.85 -2.69
CA ALA A 77 -4.12 2.01 -2.08
C ALA A 77 -4.19 1.32 -0.70
N GLY A 78 -3.69 0.08 -0.60
CA GLY A 78 -3.60 -0.64 0.67
C GLY A 78 -2.60 -0.04 1.67
N HIS A 79 -1.55 0.63 1.21
CA HIS A 79 -0.61 1.35 2.04
C HIS A 79 -1.23 2.60 2.65
N ILE A 80 -1.90 3.43 1.84
CA ILE A 80 -2.59 4.64 2.30
C ILE A 80 -3.74 4.26 3.24
N ALA A 81 -4.52 3.22 2.90
CA ALA A 81 -5.58 2.73 3.78
C ALA A 81 -5.05 2.34 5.17
N ARG A 82 -3.84 1.78 5.28
CA ARG A 82 -3.23 1.46 6.59
C ARG A 82 -2.82 2.70 7.38
N VAL A 83 -2.47 3.80 6.72
CA VAL A 83 -2.18 5.07 7.40
C VAL A 83 -3.43 5.65 8.06
N LEU A 84 -4.62 5.39 7.48
CA LEU A 84 -5.91 5.85 7.99
C LEU A 84 -6.49 4.94 9.10
N ARG A 85 -5.71 4.02 9.68
CA ARG A 85 -6.16 3.17 10.80
C ARG A 85 -5.93 3.89 12.12
#